data_AF-A0A9R1MYT9-F1
#
_entry.id   AF-A0A9R1MYT9-F1
#
_cell.length_a   1.000
_cell.length_b   1.000
_cell.length_c   1.000
_cell.angle_alpha   90.00
_cell.angle_beta   90.00
_cell.angle_gamma   90.00
#
_symmetry.space_group_name_H-M   'P 1'
#
loop_
_entity.id
_entity.type
_entity.pdbx_description
1 polymer ?
#
loop_
_entity_poly.entity_id
_entity_poly.type
_entity_poly.pdbx_seq_one_letter_code
_entity_poly.pdbx_strand_id
1 'polypeptide(L)' 'MAGADPTRTSWPEVVGIPATPAVMKINHDRSDVAIEVLPDGVKVPKGFNAKRVRVFFDAKESQGLVIRTPVVG' A
#
# COMPACT_ATOMS: atom_id res chain seq x y z
N MET A 1 -18.50 -4.82 14.37
CA MET A 1 -18.03 -4.46 13.00
C MET A 1 -16.75 -3.67 13.17
N ALA A 2 -15.61 -4.35 13.29
CA ALA A 2 -14.30 -3.74 13.48
C ALA A 2 -13.50 -3.99 12.21
N GLY A 3 -13.65 -3.11 11.23
CA GLY A 3 -12.90 -3.17 9.97
C GLY A 3 -11.96 -1.98 9.82
N ALA A 4 -12.38 -0.80 10.27
CA ALA A 4 -11.58 0.40 10.16
C ALA A 4 -10.77 0.65 11.44
N ASP A 5 -9.46 0.47 11.36
CA ASP A 5 -8.51 0.94 12.37
C ASP A 5 -7.96 2.29 11.88
N PRO A 6 -8.58 3.44 12.25
CA PRO A 6 -8.16 4.76 11.74
C PRO A 6 -6.76 5.15 12.18
N THR A 7 -6.19 4.46 13.18
CA THR A 7 -4.82 4.63 13.67
C THR A 7 -3.79 3.88 12.84
N ARG A 8 -4.21 2.96 11.96
CA ARG A 8 -3.30 2.17 11.13
C ARG A 8 -2.74 3.04 10.01
N THR A 9 -1.43 3.25 10.06
CA THR A 9 -0.69 4.12 9.12
C THR A 9 0.37 3.38 8.33
N SER A 10 0.57 2.09 8.60
CA SER A 10 1.57 1.23 7.98
C SER A 10 1.11 -0.21 7.91
N TRP A 11 1.51 -0.93 6.85
CA TRP A 11 1.18 -2.33 6.61
C TRP A 11 2.44 -3.17 6.35
N PRO A 12 3.30 -3.44 7.35
CA PRO A 12 4.48 -4.30 7.13
C PRO A 12 4.12 -5.74 6.74
N GLU A 13 2.93 -6.23 7.11
CA GLU A 13 2.47 -7.59 6.86
C GLU A 13 2.13 -7.89 5.39
N VAL A 14 1.92 -6.86 4.57
CA VAL A 14 1.64 -7.05 3.14
C VAL A 14 2.92 -7.05 2.30
N VAL A 15 4.09 -6.87 2.92
CA VAL A 15 5.38 -7.03 2.25
C VAL A 15 5.62 -8.51 1.96
N GLY A 16 6.01 -8.82 0.72
CA GLY A 16 6.25 -10.19 0.26
C GLY A 16 5.01 -10.92 -0.28
N ILE A 17 3.84 -10.26 -0.32
CA ILE A 17 2.65 -10.75 -1.05
C ILE A 17 2.37 -9.89 -2.28
N PRO A 18 1.53 -10.36 -3.24
CA PRO A 18 1.22 -9.58 -4.43
C PRO A 18 0.46 -8.27 -4.10
N ALA A 19 0.58 -7.27 -4.97
CA ALA A 19 -0.07 -5.96 -4.77
C ALA A 19 -1.60 -6.04 -4.61
N THR A 20 -2.28 -6.92 -5.36
CA THR A 20 -3.74 -7.07 -5.29
C THR A 20 -4.26 -7.44 -3.89
N PRO A 21 -3.81 -8.54 -3.25
CA PRO A 21 -4.22 -8.86 -1.88
C PRO A 21 -3.73 -7.83 -0.87
N ALA A 22 -2.59 -7.18 -1.09
CA ALA A 22 -2.12 -6.08 -0.25
C ALA A 22 -3.12 -4.90 -0.24
N VAL A 23 -3.58 -4.48 -1.42
CA VAL A 23 -4.59 -3.41 -1.59
C VAL A 23 -5.89 -3.78 -0.88
N MET A 24 -6.37 -5.03 -1.05
CA MET A 24 -7.58 -5.48 -0.37
C MET A 24 -7.45 -5.39 1.16
N LYS A 25 -6.28 -5.75 1.70
CA LYS A 25 -5.99 -5.65 3.14
C LYS A 25 -6.00 -4.19 3.61
N ILE A 26 -5.29 -3.31 2.91
CA ILE A 26 -5.24 -1.88 3.24
C ILE A 26 -6.63 -1.24 3.15
N ASN A 27 -7.40 -1.57 2.11
CA ASN A 27 -8.75 -1.03 1.91
C ASN A 27 -9.72 -1.53 2.99
N HIS A 28 -9.56 -2.78 3.43
CA HIS A 28 -10.35 -3.35 4.52
C HIS A 28 -10.02 -2.64 5.84
N ASP A 29 -8.73 -2.49 6.15
CA ASP A 29 -8.26 -1.87 7.40
C ASP A 29 -8.49 -0.35 7.44
N ARG A 30 -8.41 0.32 6.29
CA ARG A 30 -8.61 1.77 6.16
C ARG A 30 -9.16 2.13 4.78
N SER A 31 -10.49 2.08 4.65
CA SER A 31 -11.20 2.50 3.42
C SER A 31 -11.22 4.02 3.17
N ASP A 32 -10.75 4.84 4.14
CA ASP A 32 -10.62 6.29 4.01
C ASP A 32 -9.36 6.74 3.26
N VAL A 33 -8.46 5.81 2.87
CA VAL A 33 -7.27 6.14 2.09
C VAL A 33 -7.38 5.70 0.64
N ALA A 34 -6.85 6.53 -0.25
CA ALA A 34 -6.60 6.18 -1.64
C ALA A 34 -5.35 5.29 -1.72
N ILE A 35 -5.49 4.10 -2.27
CA ILE A 35 -4.38 3.16 -2.43
C ILE A 35 -3.82 3.31 -3.83
N GLU A 36 -2.56 3.74 -3.92
CA GLU A 36 -1.83 3.85 -5.18
C GLU A 36 -0.86 2.68 -5.30
N VAL A 37 -1.03 1.84 -6.32
CA VAL A 37 -0.14 0.73 -6.63
C VAL A 37 0.86 1.19 -7.68
N LEU A 38 2.14 1.17 -7.34
CA LEU A 38 3.19 1.73 -8.16
C LEU A 38 4.35 0.74 -8.30
N PRO A 39 4.92 0.58 -9.49
CA PRO A 39 6.16 -0.16 -9.65
C PRO A 39 7.27 0.49 -8.85
N ASP A 40 8.17 -0.33 -8.30
CA ASP A 40 9.41 0.17 -7.73
C ASP A 40 10.23 0.96 -8.77
N GLY A 41 10.83 2.05 -8.32
CA GLY A 41 11.60 2.96 -9.17
C GLY A 41 10.79 4.03 -9.92
N VAL A 42 9.45 4.06 -9.79
CA VAL A 42 8.64 5.15 -10.36
C VAL A 42 8.86 6.45 -9.58
N LYS A 43 9.10 7.54 -10.33
CA LYS A 43 9.16 8.89 -9.76
C LYS A 43 7.77 9.33 -9.31
N VAL A 44 7.52 9.22 -8.01
CA VAL A 44 6.30 9.74 -7.39
C VAL A 44 6.42 11.23 -7.11
N PRO A 45 5.34 12.01 -7.29
CA PRO A 45 5.33 13.40 -6.88
C PRO A 45 5.56 13.51 -5.37
N LYS A 46 6.48 14.40 -4.99
CA LYS A 46 6.79 14.76 -3.60
C LYS A 46 5.67 15.66 -3.06
N GLY A 47 4.55 15.06 -2.70
CA GLY A 47 3.49 15.71 -1.94
C GLY A 47 2.99 14.73 -0.89
N PHE A 48 2.96 15.14 0.37
CA PHE A 48 2.44 14.30 1.45
C PHE A 48 0.91 14.28 1.41
N ASN A 49 0.30 13.10 1.47
CA ASN A 49 -1.15 12.96 1.58
C ASN A 49 -1.52 11.96 2.69
N ALA A 50 -2.08 12.48 3.78
CA ALA A 50 -2.53 11.69 4.93
C ALA A 50 -3.70 10.73 4.64
N LYS A 51 -4.30 10.84 3.44
CA LYS A 51 -5.35 9.98 2.91
C LYS A 51 -4.87 9.15 1.71
N ARG A 52 -3.57 8.92 1.57
CA ARG A 52 -3.04 8.06 0.50
C ARG A 52 -2.07 7.04 1.08
N VAL A 53 -2.13 5.82 0.56
CA VAL A 53 -1.14 4.77 0.83
C VAL A 53 -0.50 4.36 -0.49
N ARG A 54 0.83 4.37 -0.53
CA ARG A 54 1.59 3.95 -1.72
C ARG A 54 2.12 2.54 -1.52
N VAL A 55 1.66 1.63 -2.37
CA VAL A 55 2.09 0.24 -2.42
C VAL A 55 3.12 0.12 -3.53
N PHE A 56 4.38 -0.13 -3.17
CA PHE A 56 5.44 -0.36 -4.15
C PHE A 56 5.62 -1.86 -4.35
N PHE A 57 5.43 -2.30 -5.59
CA PHE A 57 5.62 -3.68 -5.98
C PHE A 57 6.80 -3.83 -6.94
N ASP A 58 7.44 -4.99 -6.89
CA ASP A 58 8.49 -5.34 -7.82
C ASP A 58 7.88 -5.74 -9.16
N ALA A 59 8.04 -4.88 -10.17
CA ALA A 59 7.59 -5.15 -11.54
C ALA A 59 8.58 -6.00 -12.35
N LYS A 60 9.78 -6.27 -11.83
CA LYS A 60 10.76 -7.19 -12.43
C LYS A 60 10.44 -8.64 -12.08
N GLU A 61 9.85 -8.86 -10.92
CA GLU A 61 9.30 -10.15 -10.50
C GLU A 61 7.94 -10.41 -11.17
N SER A 62 7.75 -11.59 -11.78
CA SER A 62 6.46 -11.98 -12.35
C SER A 62 5.33 -12.04 -11.31
N GLN A 63 5.67 -12.17 -10.03
CA GLN A 63 4.68 -12.24 -8.94
C GLN A 63 4.17 -10.86 -8.50
N GLY A 64 4.83 -9.75 -8.87
CA GLY A 64 4.38 -8.41 -8.48
C GLY A 64 4.33 -8.22 -6.97
N LEU A 65 5.34 -8.74 -6.25
CA LEU A 65 5.38 -8.73 -4.80
C LEU A 65 5.61 -7.32 -4.26
N VAL A 66 4.93 -6.98 -3.17
CA VAL A 66 5.17 -5.73 -2.45
C VAL A 66 6.54 -5.82 -1.80
N ILE A 67 7.45 -4.93 -2.20
CA ILE A 67 8.83 -4.90 -1.68
C ILE A 67 9.07 -3.76 -0.70
N ARG A 68 8.11 -2.83 -0.57
CA ARG A 68 8.16 -1.76 0.43
C ARG A 68 6.91 -1.77 1.27
N THR A 69 7.10 -1.58 2.57
CA THR A 69 6.01 -1.39 3.52
C THR A 69 5.14 -0.21 3.07
N PRO A 70 3.86 -0.45 2.75
CA PRO A 70 2.94 0.63 2.43
C PRO A 70 2.71 1.46 3.68
N VAL A 71 2.89 2.77 3.53
CA VAL A 71 2.69 3.74 4.60
C VAL A 71 1.81 4.88 4.07
N VAL A 72 1.10 5.51 4.98
CA VAL A 72 0.28 6.68 4.68
C VAL A 72 1.19 7.86 4.36
N GLY A 73 1.06 8.45 3.16
CA GLY A 73 1.85 9.60 2.74
C GLY A 73 1.79 9.97 1.26
#